data_AF-A0A524KHT8-F1
#
_entry.id   AF-A0A524KHT8-F1
#
_cell.length_a   1.000
_cell.length_b   1.000
_cell.length_c   1.000
_cell.angle_alpha   90.00
_cell.angle_beta   90.00
_cell.angle_gamma   90.00
#
_symmetry.space_group_name_H-M   'P 1'
#
loop_
_entity.id
_entity.type
_entity.pdbx_description
1 polymer ?
#
loop_
_entity_poly.entity_id
_entity_poly.type
_entity_poly.pdbx_seq_one_letter_code
_entity_poly.pdbx_strand_id
1 'polypeptide(L)'
;LKWSRPEYVKRLKAAMGSRVNYARQPAEDFAAVTIEFETSDGYTVMGEATTSWSFVGAGLRLSAELLGPEYSMSWNTLDSGLKLFFSREVRGKAGEDLVEKQNAEVGLMPVVANEAAAYGYEAEDRHFVRVFQGKEEPLLTWDDGVDVVRILMAAYMSAERGRTLRFPPSGLDRFVPDVAKGAKRLRRARRK
;
A
#
# COMPACT_ATOMS: atom_id res chain seq x y z
N LEU A 1 -12.10 -10.82 0.43
CA LEU A 1 -11.24 -10.24 -0.61
C LEU A 1 -12.04 -10.22 -1.92
N LYS A 2 -12.20 -9.04 -2.54
CA LYS A 2 -12.89 -8.74 -3.80
C LYS A 2 -12.38 -9.61 -4.97
N TRP A 3 -11.07 -9.69 -5.18
CA TRP A 3 -10.52 -10.25 -6.42
C TRP A 3 -10.62 -11.77 -6.54
N SER A 4 -10.87 -12.47 -5.43
CA SER A 4 -11.15 -13.91 -5.43
C SER A 4 -12.63 -14.27 -5.62
N ARG A 5 -13.54 -13.29 -5.68
CA ARG A 5 -14.97 -13.53 -5.89
C ARG A 5 -15.25 -13.86 -7.37
N PRO A 6 -16.12 -14.84 -7.69
CA PRO A 6 -16.30 -15.34 -9.05
C PRO A 6 -16.65 -14.25 -10.09
N GLU A 7 -17.49 -13.30 -9.72
CA GLU A 7 -17.92 -12.20 -10.57
C GLU A 7 -16.75 -11.27 -10.95
N TYR A 8 -15.86 -10.96 -10.01
CA TYR A 8 -14.70 -10.11 -10.25
C TYR A 8 -13.60 -10.86 -11.00
N VAL A 9 -13.39 -12.14 -10.73
CA VAL A 9 -12.49 -13.00 -11.52
C VAL A 9 -12.91 -13.02 -12.99
N LYS A 10 -14.22 -13.19 -13.28
CA LYS A 10 -14.74 -13.19 -14.65
C LYS A 10 -14.51 -11.84 -15.34
N ARG A 11 -14.76 -10.72 -14.64
CA ARG A 11 -14.53 -9.37 -15.16
C ARG A 11 -13.05 -9.10 -15.45
N LEU A 12 -12.16 -9.42 -14.51
CA LEU A 12 -10.72 -9.25 -14.71
C LEU A 12 -10.20 -10.09 -15.88
N LYS A 13 -10.64 -11.35 -15.99
CA LYS A 13 -10.23 -12.21 -17.10
C LYS A 13 -10.71 -11.67 -18.46
N ALA A 14 -11.89 -11.06 -18.51
CA ALA A 14 -12.40 -10.43 -19.72
C ALA A 14 -11.60 -9.16 -20.09
N ALA A 15 -11.17 -8.36 -19.11
CA ALA A 15 -10.46 -7.11 -19.32
C ALA A 15 -8.95 -7.28 -19.57
N MET A 16 -8.29 -8.18 -18.82
CA MET A 16 -6.82 -8.34 -18.76
C MET A 16 -6.33 -9.66 -19.38
N GLY A 17 -7.24 -10.46 -19.94
CA GLY A 17 -6.93 -11.78 -20.48
C GLY A 17 -6.66 -12.83 -19.41
N SER A 18 -6.14 -13.99 -19.83
CA SER A 18 -5.99 -15.17 -18.95
C SER A 18 -4.74 -15.17 -18.05
N ARG A 19 -3.82 -14.22 -18.25
CA ARG A 19 -2.58 -14.12 -17.45
C ARG A 19 -2.85 -13.68 -16.01
N VAL A 20 -3.86 -12.84 -15.80
CA VAL A 20 -4.29 -12.39 -14.47
C VAL A 20 -5.46 -13.26 -14.00
N ASN A 21 -5.19 -14.19 -13.07
CA ASN A 21 -6.22 -15.12 -12.58
C ASN A 21 -6.13 -15.35 -11.07
N TYR A 22 -6.82 -14.52 -10.31
CA TYR A 22 -6.92 -14.61 -8.85
C TYR A 22 -7.65 -15.85 -8.32
N ALA A 23 -8.29 -16.66 -9.18
CA ALA A 23 -8.79 -17.97 -8.77
C ALA A 23 -7.69 -19.05 -8.70
N ARG A 24 -6.56 -18.83 -9.38
CA ARG A 24 -5.39 -19.72 -9.39
C ARG A 24 -4.21 -19.14 -8.60
N GLN A 25 -3.98 -17.84 -8.71
CA GLN A 25 -2.91 -17.11 -8.04
C GLN A 25 -3.57 -16.03 -7.16
N PRO A 26 -4.06 -16.40 -5.96
CA PRO A 26 -4.71 -15.44 -5.07
C PRO A 26 -3.70 -14.39 -4.59
N ALA A 27 -4.20 -13.21 -4.24
CA ALA A 27 -3.50 -12.20 -3.46
C ALA A 27 -4.50 -11.61 -2.45
N GLU A 28 -3.99 -11.08 -1.34
CA GLU A 28 -4.75 -10.21 -0.46
C GLU A 28 -5.07 -8.88 -1.15
N ASP A 29 -6.30 -8.41 -0.96
CA ASP A 29 -6.72 -7.06 -1.37
C ASP A 29 -7.08 -6.17 -0.18
N PHE A 30 -6.77 -6.67 1.02
CA PHE A 30 -6.79 -5.93 2.27
C PHE A 30 -5.78 -6.55 3.22
N ALA A 31 -4.93 -5.72 3.82
CA ALA A 31 -4.03 -6.13 4.89
C ALA A 31 -3.96 -5.04 5.96
N ALA A 32 -3.69 -5.47 7.20
CA ALA A 32 -3.46 -4.60 8.34
C ALA A 32 -2.33 -5.21 9.18
N VAL A 33 -1.44 -4.36 9.67
CA VAL A 33 -0.33 -4.74 10.53
C VAL A 33 -0.18 -3.70 11.64
N THR A 34 0.11 -4.18 12.83
CA THR A 34 0.55 -3.37 13.97
C THR A 34 1.96 -3.82 14.33
N ILE A 35 2.86 -2.87 14.51
CA ILE A 35 4.26 -3.10 14.83
C ILE A 35 4.60 -2.27 16.08
N GLU A 36 5.25 -2.91 17.04
CA GLU A 36 5.80 -2.24 18.21
C GLU A 36 7.29 -1.97 17.95
N PHE A 37 7.72 -0.73 18.19
CA PHE A 37 9.11 -0.30 18.07
C PHE A 37 9.62 0.18 19.43
N GLU A 38 10.93 0.06 19.63
CA GLU A 38 11.62 0.70 20.73
C GLU A 38 12.36 1.93 20.19
N THR A 39 12.12 3.09 20.79
CA THR A 39 12.82 4.33 20.44
C THR A 39 14.22 4.34 21.08
N SER A 40 15.11 5.20 20.60
CA SER A 40 16.48 5.32 21.11
C SER A 40 16.57 5.70 22.61
N ASP A 41 15.52 6.31 23.14
CA ASP A 41 15.34 6.69 24.54
C ASP A 41 14.53 5.65 25.36
N GLY A 42 14.23 4.48 24.78
CA GLY A 42 13.68 3.33 25.48
C GLY A 42 12.15 3.30 25.62
N TYR A 43 11.43 4.15 24.90
CA TYR A 43 9.97 4.09 24.88
C TYR A 43 9.48 3.07 23.87
N THR A 44 8.40 2.37 24.22
CA THR A 44 7.65 1.56 23.26
C THR A 44 6.67 2.45 22.50
N VAL A 45 6.79 2.48 21.19
CA VAL A 45 5.85 3.16 20.28
C VAL A 45 5.20 2.16 19.34
N MET A 46 4.04 2.54 18.81
CA MET A 46 3.24 1.68 17.94
C MET A 46 3.09 2.30 16.56
N GLY A 47 3.38 1.52 15.52
CA GLY A 47 3.07 1.85 14.15
C GLY A 47 1.95 0.94 13.63
N GLU A 48 0.99 1.54 12.95
CA GLU A 48 -0.10 0.81 12.29
C GLU A 48 -0.09 1.11 10.80
N ALA A 49 -0.23 0.08 9.98
CA ALA A 49 -0.35 0.22 8.54
C ALA A 49 -1.52 -0.61 8.04
N THR A 50 -2.32 -0.02 7.14
CA THR A 50 -3.39 -0.71 6.44
C THR A 50 -3.29 -0.43 4.95
N THR A 51 -3.64 -1.43 4.14
CA THR A 51 -3.72 -1.28 2.69
C THR A 51 -4.97 -1.98 2.17
N SER A 52 -5.56 -1.45 1.11
CA SER A 52 -6.80 -1.98 0.52
C SER A 52 -6.88 -1.68 -0.97
N TRP A 53 -6.97 -2.72 -1.79
CA TRP A 53 -7.33 -2.61 -3.21
C TRP A 53 -8.84 -2.60 -3.43
N SER A 54 -9.61 -2.59 -2.34
CA SER A 54 -11.06 -2.43 -2.38
C SER A 54 -11.50 -0.99 -2.10
N PHE A 55 -10.56 -0.05 -1.91
CA PHE A 55 -10.89 1.37 -1.81
C PHE A 55 -11.53 1.86 -3.11
N VAL A 56 -12.69 2.51 -2.99
CA VAL A 56 -13.38 3.18 -4.09
C VAL A 56 -13.53 4.64 -3.68
N GLY A 57 -12.85 5.51 -4.42
CA GLY A 57 -12.82 6.94 -4.17
C GLY A 57 -12.21 7.68 -5.35
N ALA A 58 -12.19 9.00 -5.24
CA ALA A 58 -11.65 9.92 -6.23
C ALA A 58 -10.10 9.86 -6.27
N GLY A 59 -9.50 8.70 -6.55
CA GLY A 59 -8.04 8.53 -6.72
C GLY A 59 -7.33 7.69 -5.66
N LEU A 60 -5.99 7.71 -5.72
CA LEU A 60 -5.12 6.97 -4.80
C LEU A 60 -5.02 7.68 -3.45
N ARG A 61 -5.41 6.98 -2.38
CA ARG A 61 -5.31 7.49 -1.01
C ARG A 61 -4.08 6.95 -0.31
N LEU A 62 -3.10 7.82 -0.09
CA LEU A 62 -2.06 7.64 0.90
C LEU A 62 -2.35 8.60 2.05
N SER A 63 -2.33 8.09 3.27
CA SER A 63 -2.53 8.90 4.47
C SER A 63 -1.68 8.38 5.60
N ALA A 64 -1.13 9.27 6.39
CA ALA A 64 -0.37 8.95 7.58
C ALA A 64 -0.72 9.93 8.70
N GLU A 65 -0.63 9.43 9.93
CA GLU A 65 -0.76 10.24 11.14
C GLU A 65 0.42 9.90 12.06
N LEU A 66 0.92 10.92 12.73
CA LEU A 66 1.95 10.81 13.76
C LEU A 66 1.45 11.56 14.98
N LEU A 67 1.39 10.87 16.11
CA LEU A 67 0.89 11.40 17.36
C LEU A 67 1.98 11.26 18.41
N GLY A 68 2.35 12.38 19.01
CA GLY A 68 3.23 12.43 20.18
C GLY A 68 2.54 13.10 21.36
N PRO A 69 3.19 13.12 22.54
CA PRO A 69 2.61 13.71 23.75
C PRO A 69 2.19 15.18 23.57
N GLU A 70 2.96 15.96 22.80
CA GLU A 70 2.77 17.41 22.63
C GLU A 70 2.74 17.83 21.16
N TYR A 71 2.49 16.89 20.25
CA TYR A 71 2.43 17.17 18.81
C TYR A 71 1.54 16.18 18.07
N SER A 72 0.97 16.64 16.96
CA SER A 72 0.31 15.78 15.99
C SER A 72 0.64 16.25 14.59
N MET A 73 0.75 15.30 13.67
CA MET A 73 0.92 15.53 12.25
C MET A 73 -0.03 14.59 11.51
N SER A 74 -0.68 15.11 10.47
CA SER A 74 -1.45 14.30 9.54
C SER A 74 -1.09 14.71 8.12
N TRP A 75 -1.13 13.74 7.22
CA TRP A 75 -0.92 13.94 5.79
C TRP A 75 -1.87 13.03 5.02
N ASN A 76 -2.45 13.55 3.94
CA ASN A 76 -3.39 12.82 3.09
C ASN A 76 -3.28 13.31 1.64
N THR A 77 -3.01 12.42 0.70
CA THR A 77 -2.87 12.77 -0.72
C THR A 77 -4.17 13.15 -1.40
N LEU A 78 -5.32 12.80 -0.81
CA LEU A 78 -6.64 13.22 -1.32
C LEU A 78 -7.07 14.59 -0.77
N ASP A 79 -6.35 15.17 0.18
CA ASP A 79 -6.59 16.54 0.60
C ASP A 79 -5.87 17.52 -0.35
N SER A 80 -6.47 17.72 -1.52
CA SER A 80 -5.96 18.67 -2.51
C SER A 80 -6.46 20.08 -2.22
N GLY A 81 -5.55 21.07 -2.39
CA GLY A 81 -5.92 22.48 -2.31
C GLY A 81 -6.95 22.93 -3.36
N LEU A 82 -7.04 22.20 -4.49
CA LEU A 82 -8.02 22.44 -5.55
C LEU A 82 -9.10 21.36 -5.53
N LYS A 83 -10.38 21.78 -5.58
CA LYS A 83 -11.55 20.89 -5.62
C LYS A 83 -12.34 21.14 -6.89
N LEU A 84 -12.58 20.10 -7.68
CA LEU A 84 -13.39 20.16 -8.90
C LEU A 84 -14.54 19.17 -8.82
N PHE A 85 -15.72 19.60 -9.24
CA PHE A 85 -16.92 18.77 -9.27
C PHE A 85 -17.55 18.82 -10.65
N PHE A 86 -17.82 17.65 -11.22
CA PHE A 86 -18.58 17.50 -12.45
C PHE A 86 -19.98 16.99 -12.15
N SER A 87 -20.99 17.67 -12.71
CA SER A 87 -22.37 17.21 -12.63
C SER A 87 -22.57 15.97 -13.50
N ARG A 88 -23.71 15.30 -13.29
CA ARG A 88 -24.13 14.12 -14.06
C ARG A 88 -24.28 14.36 -15.58
N GLU A 89 -24.34 15.62 -16.01
CA GLU A 89 -24.53 15.99 -17.41
C GLU A 89 -23.22 16.01 -18.20
N VAL A 90 -22.07 15.95 -17.53
CA VAL A 90 -20.75 15.79 -18.16
C VAL A 90 -20.61 14.34 -18.62
N ARG A 91 -20.33 14.14 -19.91
CA ARG A 91 -20.17 12.81 -20.54
C ARG A 91 -18.79 12.73 -21.20
N GLY A 92 -18.08 11.64 -20.99
CA GLY A 92 -16.74 11.38 -21.55
C GLY A 92 -16.50 9.88 -21.76
N LYS A 93 -15.44 9.53 -22.50
CA LYS A 93 -15.01 8.13 -22.64
C LYS A 93 -14.25 7.69 -21.39
N ALA A 94 -14.54 6.48 -20.92
CA ALA A 94 -13.85 5.88 -19.78
C ALA A 94 -12.37 5.60 -20.11
N GLY A 95 -11.47 5.96 -19.18
CA GLY A 95 -10.16 5.34 -19.06
C GLY A 95 -9.00 5.90 -19.90
N GLU A 96 -9.00 7.18 -20.29
CA GLU A 96 -7.86 7.73 -21.05
C GLU A 96 -6.73 8.34 -20.21
N ASP A 97 -6.93 8.65 -18.93
CA ASP A 97 -5.91 9.33 -18.14
C ASP A 97 -5.74 8.71 -16.76
N LEU A 98 -4.54 8.18 -16.47
CA LEU A 98 -3.96 8.03 -15.13
C LEU A 98 -4.66 7.03 -14.17
N VAL A 99 -3.86 6.25 -13.43
CA VAL A 99 -4.32 5.24 -12.45
C VAL A 99 -5.25 5.89 -11.39
N GLU A 100 -5.05 7.17 -11.16
CA GLU A 100 -5.71 8.06 -10.21
C GLU A 100 -7.09 8.52 -10.66
N LYS A 101 -7.43 8.50 -11.98
CA LYS A 101 -8.75 8.96 -12.47
C LYS A 101 -9.70 7.80 -12.82
N GLN A 102 -9.34 6.55 -12.54
CA GLN A 102 -10.15 5.36 -12.88
C GLN A 102 -11.58 5.37 -12.32
N ASN A 103 -11.87 6.15 -11.27
CA ASN A 103 -13.20 6.26 -10.66
C ASN A 103 -13.86 7.65 -10.80
N ALA A 104 -13.23 8.60 -11.49
CA ALA A 104 -13.65 10.01 -11.49
C ALA A 104 -14.19 10.46 -12.87
N GLU A 105 -15.29 9.86 -13.31
CA GLU A 105 -15.99 10.27 -14.56
C GLU A 105 -17.13 11.27 -14.29
N VAL A 106 -17.70 11.24 -13.08
CA VAL A 106 -18.73 12.17 -12.58
C VAL A 106 -18.54 12.35 -11.07
N GLY A 107 -18.88 13.51 -10.52
CA GLY A 107 -18.68 13.83 -9.09
C GLY A 107 -17.36 14.55 -8.81
N LEU A 108 -16.76 14.29 -7.65
CA LEU A 108 -15.50 14.92 -7.24
C LEU A 108 -14.33 14.37 -8.07
N MET A 109 -13.61 15.25 -8.76
CA MET A 109 -12.41 14.93 -9.51
C MET A 109 -11.18 15.19 -8.62
N PRO A 110 -10.28 14.21 -8.41
CA PRO A 110 -9.00 14.51 -7.78
C PRO A 110 -8.15 15.38 -8.69
N VAL A 111 -7.54 16.42 -8.13
CA VAL A 111 -6.49 17.15 -8.82
C VAL A 111 -5.24 17.21 -7.96
N VAL A 112 -4.18 16.62 -8.49
CA VAL A 112 -2.83 16.72 -7.94
C VAL A 112 -2.07 17.67 -8.87
N ALA A 113 -1.79 18.89 -8.39
CA ALA A 113 -1.25 19.96 -9.23
C ALA A 113 0.16 19.64 -9.79
N ASN A 114 1.00 19.01 -8.98
CA ASN A 114 2.23 18.38 -9.42
C ASN A 114 2.34 17.01 -8.74
N GLU A 115 1.97 15.96 -9.47
CA GLU A 115 1.98 14.59 -9.00
C GLU A 115 3.39 14.09 -8.67
N ALA A 116 4.36 14.39 -9.53
CA ALA A 116 5.72 13.93 -9.34
C ALA A 116 6.36 14.51 -8.07
N ALA A 117 6.08 15.77 -7.76
CA ALA A 117 6.49 16.37 -6.50
C ALA A 117 5.66 15.85 -5.32
N ALA A 118 4.33 15.72 -5.46
CA ALA A 118 3.44 15.29 -4.37
C ALA A 118 3.72 13.86 -3.89
N TYR A 119 4.15 12.97 -4.80
CA TYR A 119 4.56 11.60 -4.47
C TYR A 119 6.06 11.45 -4.21
N GLY A 120 6.82 12.55 -4.28
CA GLY A 120 8.23 12.59 -3.87
C GLY A 120 9.24 12.19 -4.94
N TYR A 121 8.80 11.74 -6.13
CA TYR A 121 9.68 11.26 -7.20
C TYR A 121 10.75 12.28 -7.59
N GLU A 122 10.39 13.56 -7.74
CA GLU A 122 11.35 14.60 -8.13
C GLU A 122 12.48 14.78 -7.11
N ALA A 123 12.17 14.66 -5.82
CA ALA A 123 13.13 14.82 -4.74
C ALA A 123 14.00 13.57 -4.59
N GLU A 124 13.40 12.38 -4.69
CA GLU A 124 14.10 11.10 -4.65
C GLU A 124 15.10 10.97 -5.81
N ASP A 125 14.66 11.22 -7.04
CA ASP A 125 15.53 11.15 -8.22
C ASP A 125 16.69 12.14 -8.12
N ARG A 126 16.42 13.37 -7.67
CA ARG A 126 17.47 14.39 -7.48
C ARG A 126 18.49 13.97 -6.42
N HIS A 127 18.02 13.40 -5.31
CA HIS A 127 18.89 12.87 -4.24
C HIS A 127 19.80 11.77 -4.79
N PHE A 128 19.24 10.76 -5.45
CA PHE A 128 20.07 9.67 -5.97
C PHE A 128 21.03 10.11 -7.08
N VAL A 129 20.66 11.06 -7.94
CA VAL A 129 21.60 11.65 -8.91
C VAL A 129 22.81 12.27 -8.20
N ARG A 130 22.60 12.96 -7.07
CA ARG A 130 23.68 13.58 -6.30
C ARG A 130 24.52 12.55 -5.54
N VAL A 131 23.90 11.50 -5.01
CA VAL A 131 24.62 10.33 -4.45
C VAL A 131 25.52 9.69 -5.49
N PHE A 132 25.03 9.42 -6.71
CA PHE A 132 25.85 8.86 -7.79
C PHE A 132 26.98 9.80 -8.25
N GLN A 133 26.82 11.11 -8.06
CA GLN A 133 27.87 12.11 -8.29
C GLN A 133 28.87 12.24 -7.13
N GLY A 134 28.69 11.49 -6.04
CA GLY A 134 29.52 11.57 -4.84
C GLY A 134 29.36 12.87 -4.04
N LYS A 135 28.21 13.55 -4.18
CA LYS A 135 27.95 14.84 -3.53
C LYS A 135 27.29 14.71 -2.16
N GLU A 136 26.70 13.57 -1.86
CA GLU A 136 26.07 13.24 -0.58
C GLU A 136 26.00 11.73 -0.38
N GLU A 137 25.84 11.30 0.87
CA GLU A 137 25.62 9.91 1.23
C GLU A 137 24.14 9.53 1.03
N PRO A 138 23.83 8.26 0.69
CA PRO A 138 22.46 7.81 0.56
C PRO A 138 21.73 7.84 1.90
N LEU A 139 20.53 8.44 1.93
CA LEU A 139 19.63 8.40 3.09
C LEU A 139 19.01 7.01 3.30
N LEU A 140 18.82 6.26 2.21
CA LEU A 140 18.33 4.89 2.21
C LEU A 140 19.25 4.04 1.34
N THR A 141 19.50 2.83 1.82
CA THR A 141 20.40 1.84 1.23
C THR A 141 19.65 0.56 0.89
N TRP A 142 20.36 -0.40 0.31
CA TRP A 142 19.79 -1.72 0.07
C TRP A 142 19.42 -2.45 1.36
N ASP A 143 20.12 -2.19 2.46
CA ASP A 143 19.85 -2.82 3.75
C ASP A 143 18.49 -2.40 4.31
N ASP A 144 18.12 -1.12 4.15
CA ASP A 144 16.79 -0.61 4.51
C ASP A 144 15.69 -1.33 3.71
N GLY A 145 15.93 -1.56 2.42
CA GLY A 145 15.03 -2.35 1.56
C GLY A 145 14.85 -3.79 2.05
N VAL A 146 15.95 -4.44 2.50
CA VAL A 146 15.89 -5.78 3.09
C VAL A 146 15.08 -5.78 4.39
N ASP A 147 15.23 -4.77 5.23
CA ASP A 147 14.48 -4.67 6.48
C ASP A 147 12.97 -4.47 6.26
N VAL A 148 12.59 -3.65 5.26
CA VAL A 148 11.19 -3.54 4.83
C VAL A 148 10.63 -4.91 4.42
N VAL A 149 11.38 -5.67 3.60
CA VAL A 149 10.96 -7.02 3.18
C VAL A 149 10.85 -7.96 4.37
N ARG A 150 11.78 -7.92 5.33
CA ARG A 150 11.70 -8.74 6.56
C ARG A 150 10.44 -8.44 7.36
N ILE A 151 10.08 -7.17 7.52
CA ILE A 151 8.85 -6.75 8.21
C ILE A 151 7.61 -7.30 7.48
N LEU A 152 7.53 -7.16 6.16
CA LEU A 152 6.42 -7.68 5.36
C LEU A 152 6.29 -9.21 5.49
N MET A 153 7.40 -9.94 5.40
CA MET A 153 7.41 -11.40 5.53
C MET A 153 7.04 -11.84 6.96
N ALA A 154 7.47 -11.09 7.98
CA ALA A 154 7.08 -11.34 9.36
C ALA A 154 5.58 -11.08 9.58
N ALA A 155 5.00 -10.07 8.93
CA ALA A 155 3.57 -9.80 8.96
C ALA A 155 2.74 -10.94 8.35
N TYR A 156 3.16 -11.49 7.20
CA TYR A 156 2.56 -12.70 6.64
C TYR A 156 2.66 -13.89 7.61
N MET A 157 3.85 -14.14 8.16
CA MET A 157 4.06 -15.23 9.11
C MET A 157 3.19 -15.08 10.37
N SER A 158 3.05 -13.85 10.87
CA SER A 158 2.18 -13.50 12.00
C SER A 158 0.71 -13.77 11.67
N ALA A 159 0.25 -13.34 10.49
CA ALA A 159 -1.12 -13.55 10.03
C ALA A 159 -1.46 -15.05 9.88
N GLU A 160 -0.55 -15.85 9.34
CA GLU A 160 -0.74 -17.31 9.18
C GLU A 160 -0.69 -18.07 10.51
N ARG A 161 0.14 -17.62 11.45
CA ARG A 161 0.24 -18.21 12.80
C ARG A 161 -0.84 -17.69 13.76
N GLY A 162 -1.50 -16.59 13.42
CA GLY A 162 -2.55 -15.97 14.23
C GLY A 162 -2.06 -15.41 15.56
N ARG A 163 -0.81 -14.94 15.64
CA ARG A 163 -0.22 -14.40 16.87
C ARG A 163 0.87 -13.38 16.57
N THR A 164 1.07 -12.44 17.49
CA THR A 164 2.23 -11.54 17.49
C THR A 164 3.53 -12.34 17.54
N LEU A 165 4.53 -11.89 16.79
CA LEU A 165 5.84 -12.51 16.72
C LEU A 165 6.89 -11.52 17.22
N ARG A 166 7.89 -12.01 17.99
CA ARG A 166 9.08 -11.21 18.25
C ARG A 166 9.89 -11.07 16.96
N PHE A 167 10.40 -9.88 16.72
CA PHE A 167 11.16 -9.56 15.53
C PHE A 167 12.68 -9.64 15.82
N PRO A 168 13.49 -10.26 14.93
CA PRO A 168 13.07 -11.06 13.79
C PRO A 168 12.53 -12.44 14.21
N PRO A 169 11.45 -12.95 13.59
CA PRO A 169 10.94 -14.27 13.91
C PRO A 169 11.88 -15.39 13.40
N SER A 170 11.95 -16.49 14.14
CA SER A 170 12.75 -17.65 13.74
C SER A 170 12.26 -18.28 12.43
N GLY A 171 13.21 -18.58 11.54
CA GLY A 171 12.98 -19.22 10.25
C GLY A 171 12.43 -18.31 9.15
N LEU A 172 12.49 -16.99 9.33
CA LEU A 172 12.00 -16.01 8.34
C LEU A 172 12.63 -16.18 6.96
N ASP A 173 13.94 -16.44 6.87
CA ASP A 173 14.67 -16.54 5.60
C ASP A 173 14.22 -17.68 4.68
N ARG A 174 13.54 -18.69 5.24
CA ARG A 174 12.99 -19.84 4.49
C ARG A 174 11.48 -19.80 4.40
N PHE A 175 10.85 -18.78 4.95
CA PHE A 175 9.40 -18.68 4.98
C PHE A 175 8.87 -18.24 3.62
N VAL A 176 7.90 -18.99 3.12
CA VAL A 176 7.13 -18.63 1.93
C VAL A 176 5.67 -18.55 2.35
N PRO A 177 5.00 -17.40 2.20
CA PRO A 177 3.59 -17.25 2.52
C PRO A 177 2.71 -18.23 1.75
N ASP A 178 1.66 -18.71 2.38
CA ASP A 178 0.66 -19.60 1.80
C ASP A 178 0.02 -19.00 0.53
N VAL A 179 -0.20 -17.68 0.51
CA VAL A 179 -0.73 -16.97 -0.66
C VAL A 179 0.21 -17.08 -1.86
N ALA A 180 1.53 -16.98 -1.65
CA ALA A 180 2.55 -17.14 -2.68
C ALA A 180 2.65 -18.59 -3.19
N LYS A 181 2.28 -19.58 -2.35
CA LYS A 181 2.15 -20.99 -2.76
C LYS A 181 0.84 -21.29 -3.50
N GLY A 182 -0.03 -20.30 -3.70
CA GLY A 182 -1.33 -20.48 -4.35
C GLY A 182 -2.44 -21.01 -3.44
N ALA A 183 -2.24 -20.99 -2.11
CA ALA A 183 -3.28 -21.39 -1.17
C ALA A 183 -4.46 -20.40 -1.22
N LYS A 184 -5.65 -20.89 -1.54
CA LYS A 184 -6.86 -20.07 -1.75
C LYS A 184 -7.34 -19.29 -0.53
N ARG A 185 -6.77 -19.52 0.65
CA ARG A 185 -7.29 -19.01 1.91
C ARG A 185 -6.15 -18.72 2.88
N LEU A 186 -5.83 -17.44 3.06
CA LEU A 186 -5.11 -16.99 4.24
C LEU A 186 -5.91 -17.47 5.45
N ARG A 187 -5.32 -18.40 6.22
CA ARG A 187 -5.95 -18.94 7.42
C ARG A 187 -6.04 -17.82 8.45
N ARG A 188 -7.10 -17.02 8.43
CA ARG A 188 -7.47 -16.23 9.61
C ARG A 188 -7.69 -17.22 10.74
N ALA A 189 -6.84 -17.16 11.76
CA ALA A 189 -7.16 -17.74 13.06
C ALA A 189 -8.52 -17.17 13.45
N ARG A 190 -9.52 -18.04 13.53
CA ARG A 190 -10.85 -17.67 14.03
C ARG A 190 -10.63 -17.17 15.46
N ARG A 191 -10.73 -15.86 15.70
CA ARG A 191 -11.17 -15.39 17.01
C ARG A 191 -12.62 -15.90 17.14
N LYS A 192 -12.81 -16.85 18.06
CA LYS A 192 -14.13 -17.16 18.62
C LYS A 192 -14.59 -15.95 19.43
#